data_AF-A0A1C3NZN8-F1
#
_entry.id   AF-A0A1C3NZN8-F1
#
_cell.length_a   1.000
_cell.length_b   1.000
_cell.length_c   1.000
_cell.angle_alpha   90.00
_cell.angle_beta   90.00
_cell.angle_gamma   90.00
#
_symmetry.space_group_name_H-M   'P 1'
#
loop_
_entity.id
_entity.type
_entity.pdbx_description
1 polymer ?
#
loop_
_entity_poly.entity_id
_entity_poly.type
_entity_poly.pdbx_seq_one_letter_code
_entity_poly.pdbx_strand_id
1 'polypeptide(L)' 'MVTALADALPDRRLHVVADAAYAGEQLRTLPTTVTWTTRLRTDAALFRLAPPRTGHCG' A
#
# COMPACT_ATOMS: atom_id res chain seq x y z
N MET A 1 -12.24 -4.87 -6.25
CA MET A 1 -12.20 -6.35 -6.36
C MET A 1 -11.59 -7.00 -5.12
N VAL A 2 -10.34 -6.69 -4.74
CA VAL A 2 -9.71 -7.30 -3.53
C VAL A 2 -10.50 -7.06 -2.24
N THR A 3 -11.17 -5.92 -2.10
CA THR A 3 -11.99 -5.60 -0.93
C THR A 3 -13.16 -6.58 -0.77
N ALA A 4 -13.85 -6.91 -1.85
CA ALA A 4 -14.95 -7.88 -1.82
C ALA A 4 -14.47 -9.30 -1.44
N LEU A 5 -13.25 -9.67 -1.84
CA LEU A 5 -12.63 -10.93 -1.41
C LEU A 5 -12.26 -10.91 0.07
N ALA A 6 -11.78 -9.78 0.59
CA ALA A 6 -11.49 -9.62 2.00
C ALA A 6 -12.77 -9.72 2.85
N ASP A 7 -13.87 -9.14 2.38
CA ASP A 7 -15.18 -9.22 3.04
C ASP A 7 -15.75 -10.65 3.01
N ALA A 8 -15.56 -11.38 1.90
CA ALA A 8 -16.02 -12.75 1.77
C ALA A 8 -15.17 -13.76 2.58
N LEU A 9 -13.93 -13.41 2.91
CA LEU A 9 -12.96 -14.27 3.59
C LEU A 9 -12.34 -13.53 4.80
N PRO A 10 -13.15 -13.11 5.78
CA PRO A 10 -12.70 -12.20 6.84
C PRO A 10 -11.58 -12.79 7.71
N ASP A 11 -11.56 -14.11 7.89
CA ASP A 11 -10.56 -14.82 8.70
C ASP A 11 -9.28 -15.17 7.92
N ARG A 12 -9.13 -14.69 6.68
CA ARG A 12 -7.99 -15.00 5.82
C ARG A 12 -7.17 -13.74 5.52
N ARG A 13 -5.85 -13.93 5.49
CA ARG A 13 -4.92 -12.94 4.97
C ARG A 13 -4.81 -13.09 3.47
N LEU A 14 -4.90 -11.98 2.75
CA LEU A 14 -4.78 -11.94 1.29
C LEU A 14 -3.43 -11.35 0.91
N HIS A 15 -2.65 -12.12 0.14
CA HIS A 15 -1.38 -11.69 -0.43
C HIS A 15 -1.56 -11.48 -1.92
N VAL A 16 -1.64 -10.23 -2.35
CA VAL A 16 -1.86 -9.89 -3.76
C VAL A 16 -0.53 -9.56 -4.42
N VAL A 17 -0.29 -10.18 -5.57
CA VAL A 17 0.79 -9.80 -6.48
C VAL A 17 0.15 -9.19 -7.72
N ALA A 18 0.54 -7.96 -8.05
CA ALA A 18 -0.02 -7.24 -9.18
C ALA A 18 1.04 -6.42 -9.92
N ASP A 19 0.66 -5.94 -11.10
CA ASP A 19 1.52 -5.04 -11.86
C ASP A 19 1.66 -3.66 -11.18
N ALA A 20 2.78 -3.00 -11.47
CA ALA A 20 3.13 -1.69 -10.93
C ALA A 20 2.15 -0.57 -11.34
N ALA A 21 1.37 -0.77 -12.41
CA ALA A 21 0.28 0.13 -12.80
C ALA A 21 -0.77 0.34 -11.69
N TYR A 22 -0.87 -0.59 -10.72
CA TYR A 22 -1.80 -0.51 -9.59
C TYR A 22 -1.15 0.06 -8.31
N ALA A 23 0.12 0.45 -8.34
CA ALA A 23 0.81 1.05 -7.20
C ALA A 23 0.40 2.53 -7.04
N GLY A 24 -0.75 2.75 -6.40
CA GLY A 24 -1.35 4.08 -6.18
C GLY A 24 -1.84 4.31 -4.75
N GLU A 25 -2.34 5.51 -4.49
CA GLU A 25 -2.80 5.94 -3.15
C GLU A 25 -3.98 5.11 -2.62
N GLN A 26 -4.76 4.50 -3.51
CA GLN A 26 -5.86 3.60 -3.18
C GLN A 26 -5.39 2.38 -2.36
N LEU A 27 -4.11 1.99 -2.46
CA LEU A 27 -3.57 0.91 -1.64
C LEU A 27 -3.50 1.29 -0.15
N ARG A 28 -3.52 2.58 0.21
CA ARG A 28 -3.49 3.06 1.59
C ARG A 28 -4.77 2.75 2.37
N THR A 29 -5.88 2.54 1.67
CA THR A 29 -7.19 2.25 2.27
C THR A 29 -7.49 0.75 2.33
N LEU A 30 -6.53 -0.10 1.97
CA LEU A 30 -6.71 -1.54 2.04
C LEU A 30 -6.91 -2.00 3.49
N PRO A 31 -7.77 -3.01 3.72
CA PRO A 31 -7.86 -3.67 5.01
C PRO A 31 -6.50 -4.21 5.45
N THR A 32 -6.23 -4.21 6.75
CA THR A 32 -4.95 -4.69 7.32
C THR A 32 -4.68 -6.17 7.08
N THR A 33 -5.70 -6.95 6.71
CA THR A 33 -5.60 -8.36 6.31
C THR A 33 -5.08 -8.55 4.88
N VAL A 34 -4.97 -7.47 4.12
CA VAL A 34 -4.52 -7.48 2.73
C VAL A 34 -3.11 -6.90 2.64
N THR A 35 -2.22 -7.63 1.98
CA THR A 35 -0.89 -7.15 1.59
C THR A 35 -0.78 -7.10 0.08
N TRP A 36 -0.06 -6.11 -0.42
CA TRP A 36 0.06 -5.85 -1.85
C TRP A 36 1.53 -5.77 -2.25
N THR A 37 1.92 -6.59 -3.21
CA THR A 37 3.28 -6.65 -3.75
C THR A 37 3.26 -6.33 -5.23
N THR A 38 4.08 -5.39 -5.65
CA THR A 38 4.29 -5.07 -7.07
C THR A 38 5.77 -4.91 -7.36
N ARG A 39 6.12 -4.95 -8.64
CA ARG A 39 7.40 -4.40 -9.10
C ARG A 39 7.40 -2.87 -8.95
N LEU A 40 8.57 -2.27 -8.91
CA LEU A 40 8.71 -0.82 -9.03
C LEU A 40 8.33 -0.39 -10.46
N ARG A 41 7.62 0.74 -10.62
CA ARG A 41 7.40 1.33 -11.94
C ARG A 41 8.72 1.84 -12.51
N THR A 42 8.85 1.84 -13.84
CA THR A 42 10.07 2.34 -14.51
C THR A 42 10.35 3.82 -14.23
N ASP A 43 9.31 4.58 -13.89
CA ASP A 43 9.32 6.02 -13.65
C ASP A 43 9.12 6.37 -12.16
N ALA A 44 9.25 5.39 -11.25
CA ALA A 44 9.08 5.65 -9.83
C ALA A 44 10.24 6.46 -9.26
N ALA A 45 9.93 7.58 -8.62
CA ALA A 45 10.87 8.32 -7.79
C ALA A 45 10.79 7.82 -6.34
N LEU A 46 11.91 7.34 -5.80
CA LEU A 46 12.01 6.93 -4.39
C LEU A 46 12.53 8.09 -3.55
N PHE A 47 11.69 8.54 -2.61
CA PHE A 47 12.06 9.58 -1.65
C PHE A 47 12.53 8.96 -0.33
N ARG A 48 13.50 9.60 0.31
CA ARG A 48 13.82 9.31 1.72
C ARG A 48 12.59 9.60 2.58
N LEU A 49 12.40 8.85 3.66
CA LEU A 49 11.41 9.19 4.68
C LEU A 49 11.60 10.63 5.16
N ALA A 50 10.48 11.28 5.51
CA ALA A 50 10.52 12.59 6.12
C ALA A 50 11.41 12.54 7.39
N PRO A 51 12.24 13.56 7.63
CA PRO A 51 13.06 13.60 8.85
C PRO A 51 12.15 13.62 10.10
N PRO A 52 12.66 13.19 11.26
CA PRO A 52 11.94 13.33 12.52
C PRO A 52 11.47 14.78 12.74
N ARG A 53 10.30 14.96 13.38
CA ARG A 53 9.78 16.29 13.69
C ARG A 53 10.80 17.03 14.57
N THR A 54 11.17 18.25 14.20
CA THR A 54 12.23 19.04 14.88
C THR A 54 11.78 19.69 16.19
N GLY A 55 10.50 19.61 16.56
CA GLY A 55 9.96 20.18 17.80
C GLY A 55 9.84 21.72 17.81
N HIS A 56 10.24 22.40 16.73
CA HIS A 56 10.00 23.82 16.58
C HIS A 56 8.52 24.07 16.26
N CYS A 57 7.81 24.67 17.21
CA CYS A 57 6.68 25.52 16.89
C CYS A 57 7.30 26.78 16.27
N GLY A 58 7.00 27.07 15.00
CA GLY A 58 7.46 28.28 14.34
C GLY A 58 7.07 29.55 15.11
#